data_AF-A0A673HU12-F1
#
_entry.id   AF-A0A673HU12-F1
#
_cell.length_a   1.000
_cell.length_b   1.000
_cell.length_c   1.000
_cell.angle_alpha   90.00
_cell.angle_beta   90.00
_cell.angle_gamma   90.00
#
_symmetry.space_group_name_H-M   'P 1'
#
loop_
_entity.id
_entity.type
_entity.pdbx_description
1 polymer ?
#
loop_
_entity_poly.entity_id
_entity_poly.type
_entity_poly.pdbx_seq_one_letter_code
_entity_poly.pdbx_strand_id
1 'polypeptide(L)'
;MRRFYPVGFPLLECRTPWLDRDDPSGVGDYETLSLLLIKYPLQVCPKPIAIEVTTISGTPALPPGNIFVGYGIQSCVTRWFNSDNPKTNGRDSELLSDLLSMYPGQICTNPIGIEAQTVSGQAAYTTGDIFQVYNPVSGFACVNAGQTGGGVCDDYEVRFSCPETFCSTCRTSWFDRDDPDNPGDREIWKDIQTSSYVCTSRVTYLPIAIEVVTTVSGSPALLTGNLFQVFDPHEGFECVNNQQQGGGVCQDYKVRYTCPKSFCEMVVQTNLTIEVLNITGRN
;
A
#
# COMPACT_ATOMS: atom_id res chain seq x y z
N MET A 1 -24.76 -37.56 -15.94
CA MET A 1 -23.41 -38.06 -16.33
C MET A 1 -22.40 -37.43 -15.40
N ARG A 2 -21.65 -38.24 -14.64
CA ARG A 2 -20.62 -37.77 -13.70
C ARG A 2 -19.35 -37.42 -14.48
N ARG A 3 -18.85 -36.18 -14.39
CA ARG A 3 -17.47 -35.85 -14.76
C ARG A 3 -16.61 -35.96 -13.51
N PHE A 4 -15.72 -36.95 -13.51
CA PHE A 4 -14.56 -37.00 -12.62
C PHE A 4 -13.54 -35.99 -13.15
N TYR A 5 -13.09 -35.06 -12.32
CA TYR A 5 -11.87 -34.31 -12.57
C TYR A 5 -10.72 -34.93 -11.75
N PRO A 6 -9.54 -35.13 -12.34
CA PRO A 6 -8.45 -35.88 -11.73
C PRO A 6 -7.77 -35.10 -10.60
N VAL A 7 -7.27 -35.86 -9.64
CA VAL A 7 -6.45 -35.44 -8.50
C VAL A 7 -5.13 -34.86 -8.99
N GLY A 8 -4.81 -33.63 -8.55
CA GLY A 8 -3.46 -33.06 -8.67
C GLY A 8 -3.43 -31.57 -9.02
N PHE A 9 -3.65 -30.69 -8.05
CA PHE A 9 -3.07 -29.34 -8.05
C PHE A 9 -2.64 -28.95 -6.63
N PRO A 10 -1.52 -28.21 -6.48
CA PRO A 10 -0.74 -28.06 -5.25
C PRO A 10 -1.42 -27.10 -4.27
N LEU A 11 -1.26 -27.40 -2.97
CA LEU A 11 -1.59 -26.60 -1.78
C LEU A 11 -2.40 -25.32 -2.06
N LEU A 12 -3.72 -25.49 -2.12
CA LEU A 12 -4.69 -24.41 -2.23
C LEU A 12 -4.49 -23.43 -1.08
N GLU A 13 -4.23 -22.18 -1.44
CA GLU A 13 -4.20 -21.01 -0.57
C GLU A 13 -5.36 -21.04 0.44
N CYS A 14 -5.09 -20.71 1.71
CA CYS A 14 -6.09 -20.72 2.77
C CYS A 14 -7.11 -19.58 2.58
N ARG A 15 -8.03 -19.73 1.63
CA ARG A 15 -9.14 -18.84 1.36
C ARG A 15 -10.45 -19.44 1.87
N THR A 16 -11.34 -18.58 2.35
CA THR A 16 -12.74 -18.97 2.54
C THR A 16 -13.41 -19.12 1.16
N PRO A 17 -14.57 -19.78 1.06
CA PRO A 17 -15.47 -19.55 -0.07
C PRO A 17 -15.81 -18.05 -0.18
N TRP A 18 -16.29 -17.62 -1.36
CA TRP A 18 -16.91 -16.29 -1.49
C TRP A 18 -18.10 -16.18 -0.55
N LEU A 19 -18.15 -15.10 0.23
CA LEU A 19 -19.18 -14.88 1.24
C LEU A 19 -20.00 -13.66 0.85
N ASP A 20 -21.30 -13.84 0.77
CA ASP A 20 -22.26 -12.81 0.39
C ASP A 20 -23.29 -12.67 1.52
N ARG A 21 -23.24 -11.55 2.25
CA ARG A 21 -24.09 -11.37 3.44
C ARG A 21 -25.32 -10.55 3.12
N ASP A 22 -25.12 -9.44 2.45
CA ASP A 22 -26.04 -8.34 2.26
C ASP A 22 -26.29 -8.17 0.77
N ASP A 23 -27.47 -7.68 0.39
CA ASP A 23 -27.75 -7.31 -0.99
C ASP A 23 -27.75 -5.77 -1.07
N PRO A 24 -27.35 -5.17 -2.20
CA PRO A 24 -27.30 -3.72 -2.34
C PRO A 24 -28.68 -3.08 -2.11
N SER A 25 -28.75 -2.20 -1.12
CA SER A 25 -29.95 -1.43 -0.78
C SER A 25 -29.66 0.07 -0.68
N GLY A 26 -30.66 0.89 -0.32
CA GLY A 26 -30.51 2.35 -0.21
C GLY A 26 -29.48 2.84 0.82
N VAL A 27 -28.91 1.95 1.62
CA VAL A 27 -27.79 2.23 2.55
C VAL A 27 -26.46 1.66 2.09
N GLY A 28 -26.41 0.82 1.05
CA GLY A 28 -25.20 0.15 0.55
C GLY A 28 -25.30 -1.38 0.58
N ASP A 29 -24.16 -2.02 0.29
CA ASP A 29 -23.89 -3.46 0.38
C ASP A 29 -22.68 -3.65 1.32
N TYR A 30 -22.78 -4.50 2.35
CA TYR A 30 -21.83 -4.50 3.47
C TYR A 30 -21.46 -5.89 3.97
N GLU A 31 -20.20 -6.31 3.78
CA GLU A 31 -19.64 -7.60 4.23
C GLU A 31 -18.78 -7.45 5.50
N THR A 32 -19.32 -6.87 6.57
CA THR A 32 -18.54 -6.67 7.81
C THR A 32 -18.15 -7.99 8.47
N LEU A 33 -16.91 -8.10 8.95
CA LEU A 33 -16.37 -9.32 9.56
C LEU A 33 -17.21 -9.80 10.75
N SER A 34 -17.70 -8.87 11.57
CA SER A 34 -18.56 -9.20 12.71
C SER A 34 -19.85 -9.90 12.29
N LEU A 35 -20.50 -9.40 11.23
CA LEU A 35 -21.73 -9.98 10.71
C LEU A 35 -21.47 -11.26 9.89
N LEU A 36 -20.31 -11.37 9.24
CA LEU A 36 -19.87 -12.60 8.58
C LEU A 36 -19.57 -13.72 9.57
N LEU A 37 -18.91 -13.44 10.70
CA LEU A 37 -18.67 -14.41 11.77
C LEU A 37 -19.98 -14.93 12.39
N ILE A 38 -21.04 -14.12 12.37
CA ILE A 38 -22.38 -14.50 12.82
C ILE A 38 -23.10 -15.35 11.77
N LYS A 39 -23.08 -14.95 10.48
CA LYS A 39 -23.79 -15.67 9.39
C LYS A 39 -23.09 -16.97 9.00
N TYR A 40 -21.76 -16.98 9.01
CA TYR A 40 -20.90 -18.07 8.52
C TYR A 40 -19.94 -18.56 9.62
N PRO A 41 -20.45 -19.03 10.77
CA PRO A 41 -19.60 -19.48 11.87
C PRO A 41 -18.68 -20.62 11.41
N LEU A 42 -17.41 -20.57 11.83
CA LEU A 42 -16.35 -21.55 11.51
C LEU A 42 -15.91 -21.60 10.04
N GLN A 43 -16.53 -20.82 9.15
CA GLN A 43 -16.08 -20.66 7.76
C GLN A 43 -15.26 -19.38 7.56
N VAL A 44 -15.29 -18.47 8.54
CA VAL A 44 -14.57 -17.20 8.52
C VAL A 44 -13.50 -17.22 9.59
N CYS A 45 -12.27 -16.85 9.21
CA CYS A 45 -11.20 -16.65 10.16
C CYS A 45 -11.58 -15.53 11.14
N PRO A 46 -11.48 -15.72 12.47
CA PRO A 46 -11.77 -14.67 13.45
C PRO A 46 -10.87 -13.43 13.29
N LYS A 47 -9.69 -13.62 12.68
CA LYS A 47 -8.73 -12.58 12.33
C LYS A 47 -8.20 -12.87 10.92
N PRO A 48 -8.92 -12.48 9.86
CA PRO A 48 -8.44 -12.63 8.50
C PRO A 48 -7.23 -11.71 8.30
N ILE A 49 -6.23 -12.18 7.55
CA ILE A 49 -5.01 -11.41 7.24
C ILE A 49 -5.08 -10.69 5.88
N ALA A 50 -6.08 -11.04 5.07
CA ALA A 50 -6.37 -10.46 3.78
C ALA A 50 -7.86 -10.64 3.47
N ILE A 51 -8.40 -9.80 2.57
CA ILE A 51 -9.76 -9.89 2.05
C ILE A 51 -9.73 -9.65 0.54
N GLU A 52 -10.58 -10.36 -0.19
CA GLU A 52 -10.83 -10.17 -1.61
C GLU A 52 -12.32 -9.85 -1.77
N VAL A 53 -12.66 -8.89 -2.64
CA VAL A 53 -14.06 -8.47 -2.86
C VAL A 53 -14.35 -8.46 -4.35
N THR A 54 -15.49 -9.01 -4.73
CA THR A 54 -15.99 -9.07 -6.11
C THR A 54 -17.50 -8.91 -6.12
N THR A 55 -18.06 -8.39 -7.20
CA THR A 55 -19.49 -8.50 -7.48
C THR A 55 -19.88 -9.96 -7.74
N ILE A 56 -21.18 -10.27 -7.66
CA ILE A 56 -21.75 -11.60 -8.00
C ILE A 56 -21.39 -12.01 -9.45
N SER A 57 -21.20 -11.05 -10.35
CA SER A 57 -20.79 -11.31 -11.75
C SER A 57 -19.30 -11.59 -11.92
N GLY A 58 -18.52 -11.60 -10.82
CA GLY A 58 -17.07 -11.83 -10.86
C GLY A 58 -16.25 -10.58 -11.22
N THR A 59 -16.83 -9.39 -11.10
CA THR A 59 -16.11 -8.13 -11.30
C THR A 59 -15.42 -7.76 -9.99
N PRO A 60 -14.07 -7.69 -9.91
CA PRO A 60 -13.38 -7.29 -8.69
C PRO A 60 -13.90 -5.93 -8.21
N ALA A 61 -14.34 -5.87 -6.96
CA ALA A 61 -14.79 -4.64 -6.32
C ALA A 61 -13.59 -4.10 -5.55
N LEU A 62 -12.73 -3.35 -6.24
CA LEU A 62 -11.77 -2.48 -5.55
C LEU A 62 -12.53 -1.20 -5.20
N PRO A 63 -12.50 -0.73 -3.93
CA PRO A 63 -13.21 0.49 -3.59
C PRO A 63 -12.76 1.62 -4.51
N PRO A 64 -13.68 2.51 -4.94
CA PRO A 64 -13.29 3.73 -5.60
C PRO A 64 -12.43 4.53 -4.60
N GLY A 65 -11.11 4.43 -4.75
CA GLY A 65 -10.15 4.73 -3.69
C GLY A 65 -9.63 3.44 -3.02
N ASN A 66 -8.48 2.99 -3.52
CA ASN A 66 -7.44 2.10 -2.97
C ASN A 66 -7.50 1.69 -1.48
N ILE A 67 -8.56 1.03 -1.01
CA ILE A 67 -8.70 0.64 0.41
C ILE A 67 -9.02 -0.86 0.52
N PHE A 68 -7.98 -1.67 0.72
CA PHE A 68 -8.12 -3.00 1.32
C PHE A 68 -7.26 -3.05 2.58
N VAL A 69 -7.86 -2.83 3.75
CA VAL A 69 -7.19 -3.13 5.02
C VAL A 69 -8.19 -3.72 6.00
N GLY A 70 -7.92 -4.96 6.43
CA GLY A 70 -8.58 -5.55 7.59
C GLY A 70 -8.36 -4.67 8.82
N TYR A 71 -9.46 -4.37 9.51
CA TYR A 71 -9.55 -3.67 10.80
C TYR A 71 -8.21 -3.37 11.53
N GLY A 72 -7.83 -2.09 11.58
CA GLY A 72 -6.96 -1.54 12.63
C GLY A 72 -5.48 -1.93 12.62
N ILE A 73 -4.94 -2.41 11.50
CA ILE A 73 -3.50 -2.70 11.40
C ILE A 73 -2.76 -1.44 10.95
N GLN A 74 -1.99 -0.86 11.88
CA GLN A 74 -0.97 0.15 11.56
C GLN A 74 -0.04 -0.42 10.48
N SER A 75 0.08 0.31 9.37
CA SER A 75 0.79 -0.14 8.17
C SER A 75 1.40 1.06 7.46
N CYS A 76 2.41 0.80 6.64
CA CYS A 76 3.05 1.77 5.77
C CYS A 76 2.89 1.33 4.31
N VAL A 77 2.92 2.29 3.41
CA VAL A 77 2.82 2.07 1.97
C VAL A 77 4.19 2.32 1.34
N THR A 78 4.67 1.37 0.55
CA THR A 78 5.94 1.50 -0.16
C THR A 78 5.86 2.55 -1.27
N ARG A 79 7.01 2.91 -1.85
CA ARG A 79 7.03 3.59 -3.17
C ARG A 79 6.39 2.73 -4.26
N TRP A 80 6.16 3.33 -5.42
CA TRP A 80 5.83 2.62 -6.65
C TRP A 80 7.04 1.85 -7.23
N PHE A 81 6.76 0.68 -7.81
CA PHE A 81 7.70 -0.21 -8.48
C PHE A 81 7.17 -0.57 -9.86
N ASN A 82 8.01 -0.38 -10.88
CA ASN A 82 7.81 -0.83 -12.26
C ASN A 82 9.10 -1.53 -12.70
N SER A 83 8.99 -2.77 -13.15
CA SER A 83 10.09 -3.64 -13.51
C SER A 83 9.91 -4.33 -14.86
N ASP A 84 8.70 -4.34 -15.42
CA ASP A 84 8.39 -4.86 -16.76
C ASP A 84 7.76 -3.78 -17.65
N ASN A 85 7.65 -4.06 -18.95
CA ASN A 85 6.94 -3.19 -19.88
C ASN A 85 6.21 -4.01 -20.95
N PRO A 86 4.91 -3.73 -21.21
CA PRO A 86 4.05 -4.50 -22.11
C PRO A 86 4.57 -4.64 -23.54
N LYS A 87 5.40 -3.68 -24.00
CA LYS A 87 5.93 -3.64 -25.37
C LYS A 87 7.13 -4.55 -25.59
N THR A 88 7.78 -5.02 -24.52
CA THR A 88 9.06 -5.72 -24.63
C THR A 88 8.91 -7.23 -24.78
N ASN A 89 7.90 -7.81 -24.14
CA ASN A 89 7.74 -9.26 -24.03
C ASN A 89 6.27 -9.72 -24.18
N GLY A 90 5.35 -8.79 -24.48
CA GLY A 90 3.93 -9.09 -24.67
C GLY A 90 3.11 -9.20 -23.38
N ARG A 91 3.63 -8.70 -22.26
CA ARG A 91 2.97 -8.66 -20.96
C ARG A 91 3.55 -7.54 -20.11
N ASP A 92 2.83 -7.16 -19.08
CA ASP A 92 3.35 -6.32 -18.02
C ASP A 92 3.19 -7.03 -16.68
N SER A 93 4.26 -7.14 -15.90
CA SER A 93 4.32 -8.06 -14.76
C SER A 93 5.19 -7.52 -13.63
N GLU A 94 4.53 -7.19 -12.54
CA GLU A 94 5.12 -6.71 -11.29
C GLU A 94 4.96 -7.77 -10.21
N LEU A 95 5.59 -8.93 -10.43
CA LEU A 95 5.51 -10.07 -9.52
C LEU A 95 6.32 -9.81 -8.26
N LEU A 96 5.71 -10.11 -7.10
CA LEU A 96 6.35 -9.84 -5.81
C LEU A 96 7.69 -10.56 -5.65
N SER A 97 7.81 -11.80 -6.14
CA SER A 97 9.07 -12.56 -6.10
C SER A 97 10.22 -11.86 -6.82
N ASP A 98 9.93 -11.29 -7.99
CA ASP A 98 10.92 -10.65 -8.84
C ASP A 98 11.32 -9.29 -8.26
N LEU A 99 10.32 -8.54 -7.78
CA LEU A 99 10.53 -7.26 -7.09
C LEU A 99 11.34 -7.41 -5.79
N LEU A 100 11.08 -8.44 -4.98
CA LEU A 100 11.88 -8.72 -3.78
C LEU A 100 13.34 -9.05 -4.11
N SER A 101 13.59 -9.71 -5.25
CA SER A 101 14.95 -9.98 -5.72
C SER A 101 15.63 -8.73 -6.26
N MET A 102 14.90 -7.87 -6.97
CA MET A 102 15.44 -6.65 -7.60
C MET A 102 15.69 -5.53 -6.58
N TYR A 103 14.81 -5.42 -5.57
CA TYR A 103 14.82 -4.37 -4.56
C TYR A 103 14.90 -4.94 -3.13
N PRO A 104 16.02 -5.60 -2.78
CA PRO A 104 16.15 -6.29 -1.50
C PRO A 104 15.96 -5.33 -0.32
N GLY A 105 15.05 -5.69 0.58
CA GLY A 105 14.74 -4.92 1.78
C GLY A 105 13.88 -3.67 1.56
N GLN A 106 13.43 -3.38 0.32
CA GLN A 106 12.52 -2.27 0.04
C GLN A 106 11.04 -2.65 0.08
N ILE A 107 10.73 -3.95 0.10
CA ILE A 107 9.36 -4.47 0.19
C ILE A 107 9.34 -5.51 1.31
N CYS A 108 8.27 -5.53 2.10
CA CYS A 108 8.06 -6.59 3.09
C CYS A 108 7.85 -7.93 2.39
N THR A 109 8.34 -9.03 2.99
CA THR A 109 8.21 -10.37 2.40
C THR A 109 6.78 -10.89 2.36
N ASN A 110 5.89 -10.35 3.18
CA ASN A 110 4.48 -10.70 3.25
C ASN A 110 3.62 -9.42 3.27
N PRO A 111 3.39 -8.79 2.11
CA PRO A 111 2.49 -7.65 2.01
C PRO A 111 1.06 -7.99 2.43
N ILE A 112 0.36 -7.00 2.96
CA ILE A 112 -1.06 -7.12 3.38
C ILE A 112 -2.01 -6.43 2.40
N GLY A 113 -1.47 -5.68 1.44
CA GLY A 113 -2.23 -5.01 0.39
C GLY A 113 -1.33 -4.68 -0.80
N ILE A 114 -1.96 -4.48 -1.95
CA ILE A 114 -1.32 -4.07 -3.20
C ILE A 114 -2.20 -3.02 -3.87
N GLU A 115 -1.56 -2.01 -4.43
CA GLU A 115 -2.17 -1.04 -5.34
C GLU A 115 -1.45 -1.13 -6.68
N ALA A 116 -2.22 -0.99 -7.77
CA ALA A 116 -1.69 -0.93 -9.13
C ALA A 116 -2.29 0.26 -9.88
N GLN A 117 -1.44 0.98 -10.61
CA GLN A 117 -1.82 2.06 -11.50
C GLN A 117 -0.98 2.01 -12.77
N THR A 118 -1.43 2.66 -13.83
CA THR A 118 -0.55 2.90 -14.98
C THR A 118 0.57 3.83 -14.58
N VAL A 119 1.68 3.84 -15.30
CA VAL A 119 2.78 4.82 -15.13
C VAL A 119 2.34 6.28 -15.30
N SER A 120 1.13 6.52 -15.83
CA SER A 120 0.50 7.84 -15.92
C SER A 120 -0.42 8.18 -14.74
N GLY A 121 -0.52 7.32 -13.73
CA GLY A 121 -1.33 7.52 -12.53
C GLY A 121 -2.80 7.13 -12.66
N GLN A 122 -3.19 6.45 -13.75
CA GLN A 122 -4.55 5.94 -13.89
C GLN A 122 -4.70 4.65 -13.07
N ALA A 123 -5.66 4.60 -12.15
CA ALA A 123 -5.90 3.41 -11.35
C ALA A 123 -6.24 2.19 -12.24
N ALA A 124 -5.58 1.06 -11.98
CA ALA A 124 -5.62 -0.09 -12.89
C ALA A 124 -7.03 -0.64 -13.13
N TYR A 125 -7.92 -0.62 -12.14
CA TYR A 125 -9.29 -1.09 -12.31
C TYR A 125 -10.14 -0.25 -13.28
N THR A 126 -9.68 0.94 -13.67
CA THR A 126 -10.39 1.83 -14.60
C THR A 126 -9.94 1.69 -16.05
N THR A 127 -8.86 0.97 -16.32
CA THR A 127 -8.31 0.83 -17.68
C THR A 127 -9.15 -0.11 -18.54
N GLY A 128 -9.80 -1.11 -17.90
CA GLY A 128 -10.55 -2.16 -18.59
C GLY A 128 -9.69 -3.35 -19.03
N ASP A 129 -8.40 -3.35 -18.70
CA ASP A 129 -7.51 -4.50 -18.92
C ASP A 129 -7.90 -5.70 -18.05
N ILE A 130 -7.63 -6.89 -18.58
CA ILE A 130 -7.85 -8.16 -17.87
C ILE A 130 -6.55 -8.57 -17.18
N PHE A 131 -6.55 -8.49 -15.85
CA PHE A 131 -5.41 -8.87 -15.03
C PHE A 131 -5.43 -10.37 -14.72
N GLN A 132 -4.31 -11.06 -15.00
CA GLN A 132 -4.12 -12.47 -14.67
C GLN A 132 -3.75 -12.66 -13.19
N VAL A 133 -3.06 -11.67 -12.63
CA VAL A 133 -2.66 -11.63 -11.22
C VAL A 133 -2.92 -10.22 -10.71
N TYR A 134 -3.58 -10.10 -9.56
CA TYR A 134 -3.73 -8.84 -8.83
C TYR A 134 -4.02 -9.16 -7.35
N ASN A 135 -2.97 -9.46 -6.59
CA ASN A 135 -3.10 -9.72 -5.16
C ASN A 135 -1.75 -9.50 -4.44
N PRO A 136 -1.75 -9.22 -3.13
CA PRO A 136 -0.53 -8.86 -2.40
C PRO A 136 0.47 -10.02 -2.22
N VAL A 137 0.05 -11.27 -2.44
CA VAL A 137 0.91 -12.45 -2.27
C VAL A 137 1.74 -12.70 -3.54
N SER A 138 1.12 -12.53 -4.71
CA SER A 138 1.74 -12.82 -6.01
C SER A 138 2.26 -11.57 -6.71
N GLY A 139 1.64 -10.40 -6.50
CA GLY A 139 1.92 -9.16 -7.22
C GLY A 139 0.83 -8.82 -8.23
N PHE A 140 1.26 -8.34 -9.40
CA PHE A 140 0.37 -7.91 -10.48
C PHE A 140 0.86 -8.43 -11.84
N ALA A 141 -0.06 -8.82 -12.73
CA ALA A 141 0.28 -9.19 -14.09
C ALA A 141 -0.87 -8.97 -15.09
N CYS A 142 -0.56 -8.30 -16.18
CA CYS A 142 -1.38 -8.20 -17.39
C CYS A 142 -0.66 -8.93 -18.54
N VAL A 143 -1.38 -9.69 -19.38
CA VAL A 143 -0.79 -10.36 -20.54
C VAL A 143 -1.58 -10.00 -21.80
N ASN A 144 -0.90 -9.59 -22.88
CA ASN A 144 -1.55 -9.16 -24.13
C ASN A 144 -2.44 -10.25 -24.72
N ALA A 145 -1.99 -11.51 -24.68
CA ALA A 145 -2.76 -12.65 -25.17
C ALA A 145 -4.08 -12.89 -24.40
N GLY A 146 -4.20 -12.33 -23.19
CA GLY A 146 -5.43 -12.37 -22.38
C GLY A 146 -6.38 -11.20 -22.64
N GLN A 147 -5.98 -10.20 -23.43
CA GLN A 147 -6.81 -9.02 -23.70
C GLN A 147 -7.81 -9.26 -24.83
N THR A 148 -8.98 -8.65 -24.72
CA THR A 148 -10.01 -8.74 -25.78
C THR A 148 -9.63 -7.89 -26.99
N GLY A 149 -10.05 -8.31 -28.19
CA GLY A 149 -9.83 -7.55 -29.42
C GLY A 149 -8.36 -7.45 -29.88
N GLY A 150 -7.44 -8.22 -29.29
CA GLY A 150 -6.00 -8.09 -29.55
C GLY A 150 -5.37 -6.87 -28.88
N GLY A 151 -5.97 -6.39 -27.79
CA GLY A 151 -5.45 -5.29 -26.98
C GLY A 151 -4.05 -5.57 -26.45
N VAL A 152 -3.32 -4.49 -26.19
CA VAL A 152 -2.01 -4.51 -25.52
C VAL A 152 -2.26 -3.96 -24.12
N CYS A 153 -1.70 -4.63 -23.12
CA CYS A 153 -1.73 -4.14 -21.75
C CYS A 153 -1.19 -2.72 -21.68
N ASP A 154 -1.78 -1.90 -20.82
CA ASP A 154 -1.12 -0.68 -20.37
C ASP A 154 0.16 -1.01 -19.59
N ASP A 155 0.96 0.03 -19.36
CA ASP A 155 2.23 -0.04 -18.62
C ASP A 155 1.94 0.35 -17.16
N TYR A 156 2.12 -0.58 -16.24
CA TYR A 156 1.71 -0.49 -14.85
C TYR A 156 2.88 -0.39 -13.89
N GLU A 157 2.58 0.12 -12.71
CA GLU A 157 3.43 0.08 -11.54
C GLU A 157 2.61 -0.31 -10.32
N VAL A 158 3.27 -0.92 -9.34
CA VAL A 158 2.63 -1.39 -8.10
C VAL A 158 3.31 -0.85 -6.87
N ARG A 159 2.53 -0.76 -5.79
CA ARG A 159 3.07 -0.56 -4.44
C ARG A 159 2.34 -1.45 -3.45
N PHE A 160 2.96 -1.63 -2.29
CA PHE A 160 2.53 -2.59 -1.30
C PHE A 160 2.26 -1.93 0.04
N SER A 161 1.19 -2.38 0.69
CA SER A 161 0.95 -2.10 2.11
C SER A 161 1.67 -3.17 2.93
N CYS A 162 2.51 -2.72 3.86
CA CYS A 162 3.34 -3.58 4.69
C CYS A 162 2.91 -3.58 6.16
N PRO A 163 3.06 -4.71 6.88
CA PRO A 163 2.71 -4.80 8.28
C PRO A 163 3.66 -3.96 9.15
N GLU A 164 3.17 -3.54 10.32
CA GLU A 164 3.92 -2.73 11.29
C GLU A 164 5.30 -3.31 11.65
N THR A 165 5.47 -4.63 11.64
CA THR A 165 6.77 -5.29 11.92
C THR A 165 7.85 -4.89 10.90
N PHE A 166 7.46 -4.64 9.65
CA PHE A 166 8.37 -4.10 8.63
C PHE A 166 8.57 -2.60 8.83
N CYS A 167 7.48 -1.84 8.92
CA CYS A 167 7.48 -0.37 8.99
C CYS A 167 8.21 0.19 10.22
N SER A 168 8.20 -0.54 11.34
CA SER A 168 8.84 -0.12 12.59
C SER A 168 10.34 -0.45 12.68
N THR A 169 10.91 -1.18 11.71
CA THR A 169 12.31 -1.64 11.78
C THR A 169 13.30 -0.48 11.83
N CYS A 170 13.13 0.51 10.95
CA CYS A 170 13.95 1.72 10.89
C CYS A 170 13.05 2.83 10.38
N ARG A 171 12.64 3.74 11.26
CA ARG A 171 11.71 4.81 10.90
C ARG A 171 12.06 6.14 11.55
N THR A 172 11.60 7.20 10.92
CA THR A 172 11.74 8.56 11.43
C THR A 172 10.76 8.82 12.58
N SER A 173 10.98 9.94 13.27
CA SER A 173 9.92 10.62 14.03
C SER A 173 8.78 11.06 13.09
N TRP A 174 7.65 11.43 13.69
CA TRP A 174 6.55 12.06 12.97
C TRP A 174 6.92 13.49 12.52
N PHE A 175 6.44 13.86 11.34
CA PHE A 175 6.46 15.19 10.76
C PHE A 175 5.03 15.65 10.56
N ASP A 176 4.79 16.89 10.97
CA ASP A 176 3.50 17.55 11.10
C ASP A 176 3.84 19.04 10.95
N ARG A 177 3.95 19.47 9.68
CA ARG A 177 4.52 20.74 9.23
C ARG A 177 3.44 21.71 8.79
N ASP A 178 2.28 21.21 8.38
CA ASP A 178 1.13 21.98 7.94
C ASP A 178 -0.11 21.58 8.75
N ASP A 179 -1.05 22.51 8.92
CA ASP A 179 -2.35 22.26 9.55
C ASP A 179 -3.42 22.22 8.44
N PRO A 180 -4.61 21.61 8.63
CA PRO A 180 -5.63 21.41 7.57
C PRO A 180 -6.41 22.66 7.13
N ASP A 181 -5.80 23.84 7.27
CA ASP A 181 -6.33 25.14 6.86
C ASP A 181 -6.47 25.25 5.33
N ASN A 182 -6.64 26.44 4.77
CA ASN A 182 -6.71 26.62 3.31
C ASN A 182 -5.28 26.67 2.73
N PRO A 183 -4.86 25.76 1.83
CA PRO A 183 -5.68 24.95 0.91
C PRO A 183 -5.93 23.48 1.27
N GLY A 184 -5.43 23.00 2.39
CA GLY A 184 -5.58 21.63 2.88
C GLY A 184 -4.46 21.33 3.86
N ASP A 185 -4.01 20.08 3.89
CA ASP A 185 -2.91 19.62 4.75
C ASP A 185 -1.79 19.00 3.90
N ARG A 186 -0.54 19.35 4.19
CA ARG A 186 0.62 19.12 3.32
C ARG A 186 1.88 18.76 4.08
N GLU A 187 2.26 17.49 3.96
CA GLU A 187 3.50 16.94 4.49
C GLU A 187 4.46 16.58 3.36
N ILE A 188 4.90 17.59 2.62
CA ILE A 188 5.71 17.43 1.40
C ILE A 188 7.16 17.08 1.74
N TRP A 189 7.69 16.06 1.05
CA TRP A 189 9.04 15.53 1.27
C TRP A 189 10.11 16.62 1.19
N LYS A 190 10.02 17.53 0.20
CA LYS A 190 10.99 18.60 -0.02
C LYS A 190 11.10 19.56 1.18
N ASP A 191 10.00 19.81 1.88
CA ASP A 191 9.95 20.72 3.02
C ASP A 191 10.43 20.01 4.30
N ILE A 192 10.20 18.70 4.37
CA ILE A 192 10.68 17.81 5.44
C ILE A 192 12.20 17.54 5.32
N GLN A 193 12.74 17.36 4.11
CA GLN A 193 14.16 17.06 3.82
C GLN A 193 15.13 18.21 4.18
N THR A 194 14.62 19.34 4.68
CA THR A 194 15.45 20.44 5.22
C THR A 194 16.34 20.02 6.40
N SER A 195 16.13 18.83 6.96
CA SER A 195 16.94 18.21 8.01
C SER A 195 17.81 17.07 7.48
N SER A 196 19.11 17.04 7.83
CA SER A 196 20.07 15.96 7.49
C SER A 196 19.74 14.58 8.11
N TYR A 197 18.53 14.41 8.64
CA TYR A 197 18.10 13.27 9.45
C TYR A 197 16.89 12.53 8.89
N VAL A 198 16.39 12.89 7.70
CA VAL A 198 15.21 12.24 7.11
C VAL A 198 15.65 11.22 6.08
N CYS A 199 15.81 9.96 6.50
CA CYS A 199 16.26 8.81 5.69
C CYS A 199 17.43 9.07 4.73
N THR A 200 18.14 10.19 4.83
CA THR A 200 19.10 10.70 3.84
C THR A 200 20.48 10.74 4.48
N SER A 201 21.45 10.14 3.80
CA SER A 201 22.88 10.27 4.12
C SER A 201 23.60 10.72 2.85
N ARG A 202 24.89 11.09 2.97
CA ARG A 202 25.79 11.57 1.89
C ARG A 202 25.88 10.63 0.67
N VAL A 203 25.22 9.46 0.69
CA VAL A 203 25.21 8.42 -0.36
C VAL A 203 23.79 8.14 -0.89
N THR A 204 22.86 9.10 -0.81
CA THR A 204 21.48 9.04 -1.35
C THR A 204 20.69 7.80 -0.90
N TYR A 205 20.17 7.84 0.32
CA TYR A 205 19.12 6.91 0.74
C TYR A 205 17.80 7.68 0.68
N LEU A 206 16.80 7.07 0.04
CA LEU A 206 15.42 7.56 0.02
C LEU A 206 14.59 6.70 0.98
N PRO A 207 13.49 7.25 1.51
CA PRO A 207 12.50 6.45 2.23
C PRO A 207 12.02 5.25 1.41
N ILE A 208 11.81 4.15 2.09
CA ILE A 208 11.27 2.92 1.50
C ILE A 208 9.74 2.96 1.48
N ALA A 209 9.15 3.49 2.54
CA ALA A 209 7.71 3.55 2.73
C ALA A 209 7.29 4.77 3.55
N ILE A 210 6.05 5.20 3.36
CA ILE A 210 5.41 6.29 4.10
C ILE A 210 4.27 5.74 4.95
N GLU A 211 4.14 6.28 6.15
CA GLU A 211 3.00 6.07 7.02
C GLU A 211 2.35 7.42 7.29
N VAL A 212 1.04 7.49 7.14
CA VAL A 212 0.25 8.72 7.33
C VAL A 212 -0.92 8.41 8.25
N VAL A 213 -1.04 9.20 9.31
CA VAL A 213 -2.13 9.07 10.28
C VAL A 213 -2.68 10.44 10.64
N THR A 214 -3.92 10.47 11.12
CA THR A 214 -4.50 11.69 11.68
C THR A 214 -3.75 12.09 12.97
N THR A 215 -3.57 13.38 13.19
CA THR A 215 -2.83 13.88 14.36
C THR A 215 -3.53 13.53 15.67
N VAL A 216 -4.86 13.67 15.70
CA VAL A 216 -5.73 13.52 16.89
C VAL A 216 -5.97 12.06 17.27
N SER A 217 -6.50 11.25 16.35
CA SER A 217 -6.91 9.87 16.66
C SER A 217 -5.84 8.83 16.31
N GLY A 218 -4.80 9.20 15.56
CA GLY A 218 -3.83 8.25 15.03
C GLY A 218 -4.45 7.27 14.03
N SER A 219 -5.58 7.62 13.42
CA SER A 219 -6.25 6.77 12.45
C SER A 219 -5.44 6.76 11.15
N PRO A 220 -5.22 5.59 10.51
CA PRO A 220 -4.60 5.54 9.19
C PRO A 220 -5.33 6.43 8.20
N ALA A 221 -4.59 7.24 7.43
CA ALA A 221 -5.18 8.23 6.53
C ALA A 221 -6.09 7.58 5.48
N LEU A 222 -5.72 6.40 4.97
CA LEU A 222 -6.54 5.64 4.02
C LEU A 222 -7.93 5.24 4.57
N LEU A 223 -8.18 5.35 5.88
CA LEU A 223 -9.49 5.05 6.48
C LEU A 223 -10.36 6.29 6.72
N THR A 224 -9.87 7.50 6.43
CA THR A 224 -10.61 8.74 6.72
C THR A 224 -11.65 9.07 5.65
N GLY A 225 -11.52 8.51 4.45
CA GLY A 225 -12.33 8.87 3.28
C GLY A 225 -11.92 10.18 2.61
N ASN A 226 -10.84 10.83 3.05
CA ASN A 226 -10.28 11.97 2.33
C ASN A 226 -9.59 11.52 1.04
N LEU A 227 -9.62 12.38 0.04
CA LEU A 227 -8.92 12.20 -1.23
C LEU A 227 -7.53 12.84 -1.14
N PHE A 228 -6.50 12.05 -1.45
CA PHE A 228 -5.11 12.48 -1.39
C PHE A 228 -4.58 12.76 -2.80
N GLN A 229 -3.96 13.91 -3.00
CA GLN A 229 -3.28 14.27 -4.24
C GLN A 229 -1.89 13.65 -4.29
N VAL A 230 -1.21 13.62 -3.14
CA VAL A 230 0.10 12.99 -2.96
C VAL A 230 0.01 12.02 -1.80
N PHE A 231 0.52 10.81 -2.01
CA PHE A 231 0.70 9.79 -0.98
C PHE A 231 1.85 8.90 -1.44
N ASP A 232 3.08 9.38 -1.31
CA ASP A 232 4.26 8.69 -1.82
C ASP A 232 5.48 8.98 -0.94
N PRO A 233 6.29 7.98 -0.58
CA PRO A 233 7.47 8.21 0.27
C PRO A 233 8.53 9.15 -0.30
N HIS A 234 8.59 9.36 -1.61
CA HIS A 234 9.55 10.25 -2.27
C HIS A 234 8.98 11.65 -2.54
N GLU A 235 7.67 11.83 -2.50
CA GLU A 235 7.00 13.12 -2.70
C GLU A 235 6.41 13.71 -1.42
N GLY A 236 5.96 12.85 -0.49
CA GLY A 236 5.33 13.20 0.77
C GLY A 236 3.84 12.85 0.80
N PHE A 237 3.06 13.73 1.39
CA PHE A 237 1.61 13.59 1.50
C PHE A 237 0.93 14.94 1.25
N GLU A 238 -0.18 14.92 0.54
CA GLU A 238 -0.97 16.12 0.26
C GLU A 238 -2.46 15.79 0.22
N CYS A 239 -3.22 16.45 1.08
CA CYS A 239 -4.66 16.54 1.03
C CYS A 239 -5.05 17.99 0.65
N VAL A 240 -6.00 18.16 -0.27
CA VAL A 240 -6.48 19.48 -0.70
C VAL A 240 -7.97 19.61 -0.46
N ASN A 241 -8.40 20.63 0.30
CA ASN A 241 -9.78 20.87 0.70
C ASN A 241 -10.72 20.97 -0.52
N ASN A 242 -10.33 21.71 -1.56
CA ASN A 242 -11.15 21.90 -2.77
C ASN A 242 -11.32 20.63 -3.63
N GLN A 243 -10.56 19.56 -3.35
CA GLN A 243 -10.67 18.28 -4.03
C GLN A 243 -11.50 17.25 -3.25
N GLN A 244 -11.94 17.60 -2.04
CA GLN A 244 -12.75 16.71 -1.22
C GLN A 244 -14.21 16.71 -1.68
N GLN A 245 -14.86 15.55 -1.62
CA GLN A 245 -16.25 15.41 -2.04
C GLN A 245 -17.20 16.07 -1.03
N GLY A 246 -18.34 16.58 -1.52
CA GLY A 246 -19.43 17.08 -0.67
C GLY A 246 -19.10 18.32 0.19
N GLY A 247 -18.05 19.06 -0.15
CA GLY A 247 -17.57 20.18 0.68
C GLY A 247 -16.85 19.73 1.95
N GLY A 248 -16.36 18.48 1.98
CA GLY A 248 -15.48 18.00 3.04
C GLY A 248 -14.19 18.81 3.12
N VAL A 249 -13.52 18.72 4.26
CA VAL A 249 -12.18 19.27 4.48
C VAL A 249 -11.22 18.14 4.81
N CYS A 250 -9.94 18.39 4.59
CA CYS A 250 -8.87 17.53 5.03
C CYS A 250 -8.93 17.39 6.54
N GLN A 251 -8.65 16.18 7.02
CA GLN A 251 -8.23 16.03 8.40
C GLN A 251 -6.80 16.54 8.55
N ASP A 252 -6.39 16.73 9.79
CA ASP A 252 -5.03 17.05 10.16
C ASP A 252 -4.20 15.77 10.19
N TYR A 253 -3.12 15.70 9.40
CA TYR A 253 -2.28 14.53 9.24
C TYR A 253 -0.83 14.79 9.58
N LYS A 254 -0.19 13.71 10.01
CA LYS A 254 1.26 13.65 10.18
C LYS A 254 1.82 12.44 9.47
N VAL A 255 3.04 12.58 8.97
CA VAL A 255 3.75 11.53 8.23
C VAL A 255 4.99 11.05 8.97
N ARG A 256 5.36 9.79 8.75
CA ARG A 256 6.71 9.31 9.04
C ARG A 256 7.14 8.32 7.99
N TYR A 257 8.45 8.12 7.91
CA TYR A 257 9.07 7.36 6.84
C TYR A 257 9.77 6.13 7.39
N THR A 258 9.62 5.01 6.70
CA THR A 258 10.46 3.83 6.88
C THR A 258 11.72 4.03 6.06
N CYS A 259 12.90 3.94 6.68
CA CYS A 259 14.19 4.10 6.02
C CYS A 259 14.87 2.74 5.80
N PRO A 260 15.87 2.66 4.89
CA PRO A 260 16.73 1.50 4.79
C PRO A 260 17.41 1.17 6.11
N LYS A 261 17.55 -0.11 6.43
CA LYS A 261 18.19 -0.55 7.68
C LYS A 261 19.60 0.05 7.88
N SER A 262 20.36 0.17 6.79
CA SER A 262 21.69 0.80 6.77
C SER A 262 21.67 2.25 7.26
N PHE A 263 20.58 2.99 7.06
CA PHE A 263 20.43 4.35 7.57
C PHE A 263 20.47 4.35 9.11
N CYS A 264 19.63 3.55 9.75
CA CYS A 264 19.60 3.48 11.21
C CYS A 264 20.91 2.94 11.80
N GLU A 265 21.56 1.98 11.14
CA GLU A 265 22.87 1.48 11.56
C GLU A 265 23.95 2.58 11.54
N MET A 266 23.95 3.45 10.51
CA MET A 266 24.86 4.60 10.46
C MET A 266 24.56 5.63 11.56
N VAL A 267 23.29 5.97 11.79
CA VAL A 267 22.90 6.98 12.80
C VAL A 267 23.37 6.56 14.20
N VAL A 268 23.25 5.28 14.54
CA VAL A 268 23.75 4.73 15.81
C VAL A 268 25.27 4.90 15.93
N GLN A 269 26.02 4.58 14.86
CA GLN A 269 27.47 4.75 14.86
C GLN A 269 27.90 6.21 15.02
N THR A 270 27.22 7.15 14.33
CA THR A 270 27.52 8.58 14.47
C THR A 270 27.26 9.10 15.88
N ASN A 271 26.15 8.69 16.52
CA ASN A 271 25.83 9.12 17.88
C ASN A 271 26.88 8.62 18.88
N LEU A 272 27.31 7.35 18.77
CA LEU A 272 28.38 6.78 19.59
C LEU A 272 29.71 7.54 19.40
N THR A 273 30.07 7.91 18.17
CA THR A 273 31.31 8.67 17.94
C THR A 273 31.27 10.08 18.55
N ILE A 274 30.12 10.76 18.52
CA ILE A 274 29.94 12.08 19.14
C ILE A 274 30.04 11.97 20.67
N GLU A 275 29.43 10.96 21.27
CA GLU A 275 29.52 10.73 22.72
C GLU A 275 30.97 10.47 23.17
N VAL A 276 31.72 9.64 22.43
CA VAL A 276 33.14 9.36 22.72
C VAL A 276 34.00 10.62 22.58
N LEU A 277 33.76 11.46 21.57
CA LEU A 277 34.46 12.75 21.40
C LEU A 277 34.14 13.74 22.53
N ASN A 278 32.88 13.79 22.98
CA ASN A 278 32.47 14.65 24.09
C ASN A 278 33.03 14.19 25.45
N ILE A 279 33.29 12.89 25.61
CA ILE A 279 33.95 12.34 26.80
C ILE A 279 35.46 12.66 26.78
N THR A 280 36.11 12.54 25.61
CA THR A 280 37.55 12.74 25.47
C THR A 280 37.99 14.21 25.38
N GLY A 281 37.08 15.13 24.99
CA GLY A 281 37.32 16.57 24.93
C GLY A 281 37.07 17.35 26.24
N ARG A 282 36.80 16.67 27.36
CA ARG A 282 36.65 17.27 28.71
C ARG A 282 37.92 17.18 29.59
N ASN A 283 39.09 16.92 29.00
CA ASN A 283 40.38 16.92 29.69
C ASN A 283 41.23 18.12 29.30
#